data_AF-A0A820DZ58-F1
#
_entry.id   AF-A0A820DZ58-F1
#
_cell.length_a   1.000
_cell.length_b   1.000
_cell.length_c   1.000
_cell.angle_alpha   90.00
_cell.angle_beta   90.00
_cell.angle_gamma   90.00
#
_symmetry.space_group_name_H-M   'P 1'
#
loop_
_entity.id
_entity.type
_entity.pdbx_description
1 polymer ?
#
loop_
_entity_poly.entity_id
_entity_poly.type
_entity_poly.pdbx_seq_one_letter_code
_entity_poly.pdbx_strand_id
1 'polypeptide(L)'
;MTISQTQCEFSSAQPSQYSDMRWGIPDQSINDHSTEDICLQELDRCCHVSLATNCVILLSHRYGGRMLPTRIKEHLFEELTSFVFNEEDKNLLNKAYRLDTNQAYLSDKKSIEHVYVLLPIDPAAQQQWAKDNKKLQGILRCASEHCFANMKISERERNEFQIS
;
A
#
# COMPACT_ATOMS: atom_id res chain seq x y z
N MET A 1 32.10 -2.71 -17.53
CA MET A 1 31.83 -2.70 -16.07
C MET A 1 31.13 -4.02 -15.78
N THR A 2 31.89 -4.96 -15.22
CA THR A 2 31.53 -6.38 -15.08
C THR A 2 30.40 -6.51 -14.06
N ILE A 3 29.23 -6.96 -14.50
CA ILE A 3 28.14 -7.34 -13.60
C ILE A 3 28.56 -8.67 -12.99
N SER A 4 29.02 -8.63 -11.74
CA SER A 4 29.23 -9.84 -10.95
C SER A 4 27.87 -10.50 -10.74
N GLN A 5 27.59 -11.55 -11.52
CA GLN A 5 26.49 -12.45 -11.25
C GLN A 5 26.83 -13.21 -9.97
N THR A 6 26.21 -12.85 -8.85
CA THR A 6 26.17 -13.72 -7.68
C THR A 6 25.22 -14.87 -8.02
N GLN A 7 25.76 -15.97 -8.52
CA GLN A 7 25.01 -17.23 -8.63
C GLN A 7 24.76 -17.74 -7.22
N CYS A 8 23.50 -17.71 -6.76
CA CYS A 8 23.06 -18.65 -5.74
C CYS A 8 23.04 -20.03 -6.40
N GLU A 9 24.01 -20.88 -6.10
CA GLU A 9 24.03 -22.28 -6.53
C GLU A 9 22.90 -23.04 -5.80
N PHE A 10 21.70 -23.03 -6.41
CA PHE A 10 20.62 -23.93 -6.01
C PHE A 10 20.88 -25.32 -6.58
N SER A 11 21.52 -26.17 -5.77
CA SER A 11 21.64 -27.60 -6.01
C SER A 11 20.26 -28.27 -5.85
N SER A 12 19.41 -28.21 -6.87
CA SER A 12 18.26 -29.13 -6.98
C SER A 12 17.82 -29.29 -8.43
N ALA A 13 17.75 -30.54 -8.89
CA ALA A 13 17.45 -30.97 -10.26
C ALA A 13 15.99 -30.72 -10.74
N GLN A 14 15.31 -29.68 -10.24
CA GLN A 14 13.93 -29.35 -10.58
C GLN A 14 13.88 -28.08 -11.45
N PRO A 15 13.01 -28.03 -12.49
CA PRO A 15 12.84 -26.84 -13.31
C PRO A 15 12.29 -25.69 -12.47
N SER A 16 13.01 -24.58 -12.41
CA SER A 16 12.56 -23.36 -11.74
C SER A 16 11.52 -22.65 -12.61
N GLN A 17 10.40 -22.25 -12.01
CA GLN A 17 9.41 -21.39 -12.65
C GLN A 17 9.65 -19.94 -12.22
N TYR A 18 9.64 -19.03 -13.19
CA TYR A 18 9.79 -17.59 -12.98
C TYR A 18 8.44 -16.90 -13.22
N SER A 19 8.05 -16.04 -12.29
CA SER A 19 6.90 -15.15 -12.42
C SER A 19 7.39 -13.71 -12.28
N ASP A 20 7.02 -12.85 -13.24
CA ASP A 20 7.17 -11.40 -13.12
C ASP A 20 5.94 -10.81 -12.43
N MET A 21 6.12 -10.22 -11.26
CA MET A 21 5.03 -9.64 -10.48
C MET A 21 4.41 -8.40 -11.13
N ARG A 22 5.02 -7.80 -12.16
CA ARG A 22 4.45 -6.66 -12.90
C ARG A 22 3.75 -7.07 -14.19
N TRP A 23 4.02 -8.28 -14.67
CA TRP A 23 3.48 -8.73 -15.94
C TRP A 23 2.03 -9.19 -15.77
N GLY A 24 1.15 -8.78 -16.69
CA GLY A 24 -0.25 -9.19 -16.67
C GLY A 24 -1.12 -8.46 -15.65
N ILE A 25 -0.61 -7.41 -15.00
CA ILE A 25 -1.41 -6.51 -14.19
C ILE A 25 -2.23 -5.60 -15.12
N PRO A 26 -3.57 -5.57 -15.01
CA PRO A 26 -4.39 -4.70 -15.85
C PRO A 26 -4.20 -3.24 -15.46
N ASP A 27 -4.19 -2.34 -16.44
CA ASP A 27 -4.09 -0.89 -16.19
C ASP A 27 -5.20 -0.36 -15.27
N GLN A 28 -6.38 -1.00 -15.28
CA GLN A 28 -7.49 -0.68 -14.40
C GLN A 28 -7.12 -0.81 -12.91
N SER A 29 -6.23 -1.75 -12.56
CA SER A 29 -5.79 -1.93 -11.17
C SER A 29 -4.99 -0.73 -10.62
N ILE A 30 -4.40 0.07 -11.50
CA ILE A 30 -3.72 1.32 -11.12
C ILE A 30 -4.76 2.34 -10.68
N ASN A 31 -5.89 2.41 -11.39
CA ASN A 31 -6.98 3.33 -11.11
C ASN A 31 -7.79 2.90 -9.89
N ASP A 32 -7.96 1.59 -9.67
CA ASP A 32 -8.66 1.02 -8.53
C ASP A 32 -7.77 0.81 -7.30
N HIS A 33 -6.49 1.17 -7.38
CA HIS A 33 -5.50 1.01 -6.32
C HIS A 33 -5.27 -0.44 -5.85
N SER A 34 -5.59 -1.44 -6.68
CA SER A 34 -5.54 -2.86 -6.34
C SER A 34 -4.26 -3.57 -6.79
N THR A 35 -3.32 -2.85 -7.41
CA THR A 35 -2.06 -3.42 -7.91
C THR A 35 -1.27 -4.18 -6.83
N GLU A 36 -1.16 -3.64 -5.61
CA GLU A 36 -0.44 -4.30 -4.51
C GLU A 36 -1.17 -5.55 -4.02
N ASP A 37 -2.51 -5.48 -3.87
CA ASP A 37 -3.31 -6.64 -3.47
C ASP A 37 -3.16 -7.80 -4.46
N ILE A 38 -3.19 -7.51 -5.78
CA ILE A 38 -2.97 -8.50 -6.83
C ILE A 38 -1.55 -9.10 -6.72
N CYS A 39 -0.53 -8.27 -6.52
CA CYS A 39 0.85 -8.74 -6.37
C CYS A 39 1.02 -9.63 -5.13
N LEU A 40 0.47 -9.23 -3.98
CA LEU A 40 0.61 -9.98 -2.74
C LEU A 40 -0.14 -11.32 -2.80
N GLN A 41 -1.33 -11.33 -3.38
CA GLN A 41 -2.08 -12.56 -3.61
C GLN A 41 -1.32 -13.53 -4.53
N GLU A 42 -0.67 -13.01 -5.57
CA GLU A 42 0.12 -13.84 -6.48
C GLU A 42 1.40 -14.36 -5.81
N LEU A 43 2.03 -13.59 -4.92
CA LEU A 43 3.14 -14.06 -4.08
C LEU A 43 2.70 -15.18 -3.14
N ASP A 44 1.57 -15.01 -2.46
CA ASP A 44 0.99 -16.04 -1.58
C ASP A 44 0.65 -17.32 -2.37
N ARG A 45 0.07 -17.18 -3.57
CA ARG A 45 -0.22 -18.30 -4.46
C ARG A 45 1.05 -19.02 -4.89
N CYS A 46 2.08 -18.29 -5.31
CA CYS A 46 3.39 -18.87 -5.65
C CYS A 46 3.96 -19.64 -4.45
N CYS A 47 3.84 -19.08 -3.25
CA CYS A 47 4.35 -19.70 -2.05
C CYS A 47 3.62 -21.01 -1.71
N HIS A 48 2.29 -21.01 -1.88
CA HIS A 48 1.44 -22.16 -1.59
C HIS A 48 1.62 -23.31 -2.61
N VAL A 49 1.84 -23.00 -3.89
CA VAL A 49 1.97 -24.00 -4.95
C VAL A 49 3.37 -24.62 -5.02
N SER A 50 4.39 -23.93 -4.52
CA SER A 50 5.76 -24.43 -4.56
C SER A 50 6.00 -25.61 -3.62
N LEU A 51 6.64 -26.66 -4.16
CA LEU A 51 6.80 -27.94 -3.48
C LEU A 51 7.99 -27.99 -2.51
N ALA A 52 8.93 -27.04 -2.55
CA ALA A 52 10.17 -27.14 -1.78
C ALA A 52 10.77 -25.81 -1.30
N THR A 53 10.97 -24.83 -2.19
CA THR A 53 11.59 -23.56 -1.83
C THR A 53 11.01 -22.43 -2.67
N ASN A 54 10.67 -21.34 -2.00
CA ASN A 54 10.27 -20.08 -2.62
C ASN A 54 11.40 -19.09 -2.46
N CYS A 55 11.80 -18.45 -3.55
CA CYS A 55 12.80 -17.39 -3.53
C CYS A 55 12.20 -16.14 -4.16
N VAL A 56 12.35 -15.00 -3.50
CA VAL A 56 11.96 -13.69 -4.03
C VAL A 56 13.24 -12.93 -4.38
N ILE A 57 13.35 -12.47 -5.62
CA ILE A 57 14.49 -11.70 -6.11
C ILE A 57 14.03 -10.28 -6.44
N LEU A 58 14.62 -9.30 -5.78
CA LEU A 58 14.36 -7.88 -6.05
C LEU A 58 15.40 -7.34 -7.03
N LEU A 59 14.98 -7.06 -8.27
CA LEU A 59 15.88 -6.70 -9.38
C LEU A 59 16.01 -5.17 -9.62
N SER A 60 15.72 -4.32 -8.63
CA SER A 60 15.71 -2.86 -8.80
C SER A 60 16.75 -2.13 -7.94
N HIS A 61 17.48 -1.18 -8.54
CA HIS A 61 18.39 -0.25 -7.83
C HIS A 61 17.67 0.92 -7.14
N ARG A 62 16.36 1.07 -7.40
CA ARG A 62 15.50 2.06 -6.78
C ARG A 62 14.29 1.34 -6.22
N TYR A 63 14.06 1.48 -4.92
CA TYR A 63 12.78 1.09 -4.32
C TYR A 63 11.71 2.04 -4.87
N GLY A 64 10.57 1.48 -5.28
CA GLY A 64 9.41 2.29 -5.59
C GLY A 64 8.95 3.08 -4.37
N GLY A 65 8.20 4.16 -4.57
CA GLY A 65 7.52 4.82 -3.45
C GLY A 65 6.43 3.93 -2.90
N ARG A 66 6.16 4.03 -1.60
CA ARG A 66 4.98 3.37 -1.00
C ARG A 66 3.71 3.93 -1.62
N MET A 67 2.76 3.07 -1.96
CA MET A 67 1.44 3.52 -2.42
C MET A 67 0.63 4.08 -1.25
N LEU A 68 -0.38 4.89 -1.56
CA LEU A 68 -1.34 5.29 -0.53
C LEU A 68 -2.05 4.05 0.02
N PRO A 69 -2.30 3.97 1.33
CA PRO A 69 -3.08 2.88 1.89
C PRO A 69 -4.49 2.92 1.29
N THR A 70 -4.91 1.79 0.72
CA THR A 70 -6.26 1.65 0.13
C THR A 70 -7.35 1.74 1.18
N ARG A 71 -7.01 1.43 2.44
CA ARG A 71 -7.91 1.26 3.57
C ARG A 71 -7.28 1.86 4.82
N ILE A 72 -8.02 2.69 5.54
CA ILE A 72 -7.60 3.29 6.80
C ILE A 72 -8.74 3.07 7.80
N LYS A 73 -8.44 2.62 9.02
CA LYS A 73 -9.44 2.45 10.08
C LYS A 73 -10.13 3.78 10.40
N GLU A 74 -11.42 3.74 10.73
CA GLU A 74 -12.21 4.95 11.04
C GLU A 74 -11.54 5.80 12.12
N HIS A 75 -11.23 5.22 13.29
CA HIS A 75 -10.60 5.97 14.38
C HIS A 75 -9.26 6.60 13.96
N LEU A 76 -8.47 5.87 13.16
CA LEU A 76 -7.17 6.31 12.70
C LEU A 76 -7.30 7.46 11.70
N PHE A 77 -8.27 7.37 10.79
CA PHE A 77 -8.55 8.42 9.81
C PHE A 77 -9.05 9.70 10.48
N GLU A 78 -9.93 9.58 11.48
CA GLU A 78 -10.44 10.71 12.26
C GLU A 78 -9.33 11.41 13.04
N GLU A 79 -8.49 10.64 13.76
CA GLU A 79 -7.34 11.21 14.48
C GLU A 79 -6.38 11.89 13.50
N LEU A 80 -6.02 11.26 12.38
CA LEU A 80 -5.15 11.87 11.36
C LEU A 80 -5.73 13.19 10.84
N THR A 81 -7.02 13.20 10.48
CA THR A 81 -7.69 14.40 9.95
C THR A 81 -7.78 15.53 10.98
N SER A 82 -7.84 15.20 12.27
CA SER A 82 -7.85 16.19 13.36
C SER A 82 -6.53 16.98 13.48
N PHE A 83 -5.41 16.39 13.04
CA PHE A 83 -4.09 17.04 13.02
C PHE A 83 -3.75 17.72 11.68
N VAL A 84 -4.68 17.74 10.72
CA VAL A 84 -4.54 18.50 9.49
C VAL A 84 -5.16 19.89 9.72
N PHE A 85 -4.34 20.95 9.72
CA PHE A 85 -4.83 22.31 9.99
C PHE A 85 -5.38 23.03 8.76
N ASN A 86 -4.89 22.69 7.57
CA ASN A 86 -5.28 23.33 6.33
C ASN A 86 -6.59 22.72 5.80
N GLU A 87 -7.60 23.55 5.58
CA GLU A 87 -8.90 23.13 5.04
C GLU A 87 -8.80 22.56 3.62
N GLU A 88 -7.89 23.06 2.78
CA GLU A 88 -7.67 22.50 1.45
C GLU A 88 -7.16 21.05 1.51
N ASP A 89 -6.32 20.75 2.50
CA ASP A 89 -5.72 19.43 2.68
C ASP A 89 -6.75 18.44 3.25
N LYS A 90 -7.60 18.90 4.18
CA LYS A 90 -8.78 18.13 4.64
C LYS A 90 -9.74 17.82 3.49
N ASN A 91 -10.03 18.83 2.66
CA ASN A 91 -10.90 18.65 1.49
C ASN A 91 -10.32 17.65 0.50
N LEU A 92 -8.99 17.63 0.32
CA LEU A 92 -8.34 16.65 -0.53
C LEU A 92 -8.45 15.23 0.05
N LEU A 93 -8.22 15.05 1.35
CA LEU A 93 -8.42 13.76 2.04
C LEU A 93 -9.88 13.28 1.92
N ASN A 94 -10.83 14.14 2.21
CA ASN A 94 -12.27 13.84 2.12
C ASN A 94 -12.75 13.61 0.69
N LYS A 95 -12.03 14.10 -0.32
CA LYS A 95 -12.31 13.79 -1.73
C LYS A 95 -11.75 12.42 -2.12
N ALA A 96 -10.57 12.06 -1.60
CA ALA A 96 -9.90 10.81 -1.91
C ALA A 96 -10.48 9.61 -1.16
N TYR A 97 -10.90 9.79 0.09
CA TYR A 97 -11.38 8.71 0.96
C TYR A 97 -12.87 8.84 1.30
N ARG A 98 -13.56 7.69 1.38
CA ARG A 98 -14.95 7.61 1.84
C ARG A 98 -15.11 6.53 2.91
N LEU A 99 -15.92 6.83 3.92
CA LEU A 99 -16.29 5.87 4.95
C LEU A 99 -17.14 4.76 4.32
N ASP A 100 -16.66 3.53 4.41
CA ASP A 100 -17.41 2.32 4.09
C ASP A 100 -17.88 1.66 5.39
N THR A 101 -19.19 1.65 5.57
CA THR A 101 -19.87 1.03 6.73
C THR A 101 -20.28 -0.42 6.48
N ASN A 102 -20.20 -0.89 5.24
CA ASN A 102 -20.54 -2.27 4.89
C ASN A 102 -19.38 -3.23 5.16
N GLN A 103 -18.16 -2.69 5.18
CA GLN A 103 -16.97 -3.50 5.36
C GLN A 103 -16.56 -3.60 6.82
N ALA A 104 -16.91 -4.72 7.45
CA ALA A 104 -16.38 -5.09 8.74
C ALA A 104 -14.92 -5.53 8.59
N TYR A 105 -13.96 -4.69 9.00
CA TYR A 105 -12.62 -5.18 9.25
C TYR A 105 -12.69 -6.07 10.50
N LEU A 106 -12.53 -7.38 10.33
CA LEU A 106 -12.30 -8.26 11.46
C LEU A 106 -10.89 -7.98 11.97
N SER A 107 -10.77 -7.06 12.93
CA SER A 107 -9.57 -7.00 13.75
C SER A 107 -9.45 -8.31 14.56
N ASP A 108 -8.27 -8.62 15.09
CA ASP A 108 -8.04 -9.77 15.99
C ASP A 108 -9.03 -9.83 17.19
N LYS A 109 -9.75 -8.73 17.44
CA LYS A 109 -10.90 -8.66 18.33
C LYS A 109 -12.17 -8.61 17.47
N LYS A 110 -13.15 -9.42 17.85
CA LYS A 110 -14.50 -9.64 17.26
C LYS A 110 -15.40 -8.38 17.21
N SER A 111 -14.83 -7.22 16.97
CA SER A 111 -15.47 -5.91 16.83
C SER A 111 -15.47 -5.53 15.35
N ILE A 112 -16.63 -5.13 14.86
CA ILE A 112 -16.79 -4.56 13.52
C ILE A 112 -16.26 -3.13 13.59
N GLU A 113 -15.17 -2.86 12.90
CA GLU A 113 -14.62 -1.51 12.76
C GLU A 113 -14.83 -1.04 11.31
N HIS A 114 -15.39 0.16 11.15
CA HIS A 114 -15.56 0.77 9.83
C HIS A 114 -14.22 1.26 9.30
N VAL A 115 -14.14 1.42 7.97
CA VAL A 115 -12.92 1.85 7.30
C VAL A 115 -13.18 2.93 6.28
N TYR A 116 -12.25 3.86 6.16
CA TYR A 116 -12.17 4.76 5.02
C TYR A 116 -11.47 4.05 3.87
N VAL A 117 -12.13 4.03 2.72
CA VAL A 117 -11.64 3.39 1.49
C VAL A 117 -11.21 4.47 0.51
N LEU A 118 -10.05 4.27 -0.10
CA LEU A 118 -9.52 5.10 -1.18
C LEU A 118 -10.37 4.89 -2.43
N LEU A 119 -10.90 5.97 -2.98
CA LEU A 119 -11.78 5.92 -4.15
C LEU A 119 -11.00 5.67 -5.45
N PRO A 120 -11.60 4.93 -6.41
CA PRO A 120 -11.00 4.74 -7.71
C PRO A 120 -10.91 6.06 -8.48
N ILE A 121 -9.93 6.13 -9.37
CA ILE A 121 -9.63 7.32 -10.16
C ILE A 121 -10.24 7.20 -11.55
N ASP A 122 -10.82 8.28 -12.04
CA ASP A 122 -11.17 8.39 -13.46
C ASP A 122 -9.89 8.43 -14.31
N PRO A 123 -9.73 7.55 -15.32
CA PRO A 123 -8.60 7.57 -16.24
C PRO A 123 -8.27 8.97 -16.79
N ALA A 124 -9.27 9.83 -17.02
CA ALA A 124 -9.06 11.19 -17.50
C ALA A 124 -8.33 12.11 -16.50
N ALA A 125 -8.39 11.80 -15.21
CA ALA A 125 -7.81 12.58 -14.12
C ALA A 125 -6.43 12.09 -13.66
N GLN A 126 -5.84 11.07 -14.31
CA GLN A 126 -4.64 10.39 -13.84
C GLN A 126 -3.42 11.31 -13.66
N GLN A 127 -3.25 12.31 -14.53
CA GLN A 127 -2.15 13.27 -14.42
C GLN A 127 -2.29 14.20 -13.20
N GLN A 128 -3.51 14.65 -12.91
CA GLN A 128 -3.79 15.44 -11.72
C GLN A 128 -3.64 14.58 -10.47
N TRP A 129 -4.13 13.33 -10.53
CA TRP A 129 -3.97 12.36 -9.45
C TRP A 129 -2.51 12.15 -9.06
N ALA A 130 -1.57 12.06 -10.00
CA ALA A 130 -0.16 11.90 -9.66
C ALA A 130 0.38 13.01 -8.72
N LYS A 131 -0.12 14.24 -8.88
CA LYS A 131 0.22 15.38 -8.01
C LYS A 131 -0.51 15.26 -6.66
N ASP A 132 -1.81 15.00 -6.72
CA ASP A 132 -2.67 14.87 -5.53
C ASP A 132 -2.21 13.72 -4.64
N ASN A 133 -1.82 12.58 -5.22
CA ASN A 133 -1.27 11.41 -4.54
C ASN A 133 -0.01 11.76 -3.75
N LYS A 134 0.93 12.48 -4.35
CA LYS A 134 2.15 12.92 -3.65
C LYS A 134 1.83 13.88 -2.51
N LYS A 135 0.84 14.77 -2.71
CA LYS A 135 0.38 15.70 -1.66
C LYS A 135 -0.30 14.94 -0.51
N LEU A 136 -1.20 14.01 -0.82
CA LEU A 136 -1.87 13.13 0.13
C LEU A 136 -0.87 12.31 0.97
N GLN A 137 0.14 11.73 0.33
CA GLN A 137 1.22 11.02 1.04
C GLN A 137 1.94 11.95 2.03
N GLY A 138 2.25 13.19 1.62
CA GLY A 138 2.85 14.18 2.50
C GLY A 138 1.96 14.56 3.68
N ILE A 139 0.66 14.76 3.44
CA ILE A 139 -0.34 15.07 4.46
C ILE A 139 -0.44 13.94 5.48
N LEU A 140 -0.66 12.70 5.03
CA LEU A 140 -0.79 11.53 5.91
C LEU A 140 0.47 11.28 6.71
N ARG A 141 1.64 11.42 6.08
CA ARG A 141 2.93 11.28 6.77
C ARG A 141 3.07 12.30 7.90
N CYS A 142 2.87 13.58 7.60
CA CYS A 142 2.94 14.66 8.59
C CYS A 142 1.91 14.48 9.71
N ALA A 143 0.66 14.18 9.36
CA ALA A 143 -0.41 13.94 10.32
C ALA A 143 -0.08 12.76 11.24
N SER A 144 0.49 11.66 10.71
CA SER A 144 0.87 10.50 11.51
C SER A 144 1.99 10.82 12.52
N GLU A 145 2.94 11.68 12.17
CA GLU A 145 4.01 12.12 13.09
C GLU A 145 3.42 12.93 14.24
N HIS A 146 2.53 13.87 13.93
CA HIS A 146 1.85 14.67 14.94
C HIS A 146 0.95 13.83 15.83
N CYS A 147 0.19 12.89 15.28
CA CYS A 147 -0.63 11.95 16.06
C CYS A 147 0.23 11.10 17.00
N PHE A 148 1.36 10.59 16.51
CA PHE A 148 2.27 9.78 17.32
C PHE A 148 2.93 10.63 18.43
N ALA A 149 3.37 11.85 18.12
CA ALA A 149 3.95 12.76 19.10
C ALA A 149 2.97 13.13 20.23
N ASN A 150 1.67 13.12 19.95
CA ASN A 150 0.60 13.35 20.93
C ASN A 150 0.05 12.05 21.55
N MET A 151 0.71 10.91 21.35
CA MET A 151 0.34 9.59 21.90
C MET A 151 -1.08 9.13 21.50
N LYS A 152 -1.59 9.58 20.35
CA LYS A 152 -2.91 9.20 19.83
C LYS A 152 -2.93 7.89 19.05
N ILE A 153 -1.80 7.54 18.44
CA ILE A 153 -1.64 6.34 17.62
C ILE A 153 -0.41 5.56 18.06
N SER A 154 -0.41 4.25 17.82
CA SER A 154 0.73 3.37 18.09
C SER A 154 1.86 3.58 17.08
N GLU A 155 3.07 3.11 17.41
CA GLU A 155 4.20 3.14 16.47
C GLU A 155 3.92 2.30 15.21
N ARG A 156 3.20 1.17 15.35
CA ARG A 156 2.83 0.33 14.22
C ARG A 156 1.93 1.10 13.24
N GLU A 157 0.91 1.78 13.76
CA GLU A 157 -0.01 2.60 12.94
C GLU A 157 0.70 3.80 12.33
N ARG A 158 1.63 4.45 13.05
CA ARG A 158 2.47 5.51 12.48
C ARG A 158 3.28 4.98 11.30
N ASN A 159 3.88 3.79 11.44
CA ASN A 159 4.72 3.19 10.41
C ASN A 159 3.93 2.79 9.14
N GLU A 160 2.60 2.70 9.19
CA GLU A 160 1.76 2.51 8.00
C GLU A 160 1.85 3.69 7.01
N PHE A 161 2.25 4.88 7.49
CA PHE A 161 2.34 6.10 6.68
C PHE A 161 3.79 6.57 6.44
N GLN A 162 4.78 5.84 6.94
CA GLN A 162 6.18 6.27 7.01
C GLN A 162 7.11 5.36 6.19
N ILE A 163 7.16 5.52 4.86
CA ILE A 163 8.21 4.90 4.02
C ILE A 163 8.57 5.87 2.88
N SER A 164 9.87 6.10 2.68
CA SER A 164 10.47 6.88 1.59
C SER A 164 11.66 6.13 0.98
#